data_AF-A0A6A0H685-F1
#
_entry.id   AF-A0A6A0H685-F1
#
_cell.length_a   1.000
_cell.length_b   1.000
_cell.length_c   1.000
_cell.angle_alpha   90.00
_cell.angle_beta   90.00
_cell.angle_gamma   90.00
#
_symmetry.space_group_name_H-M   'P 1'
#
loop_
_entity.id
_entity.type
_entity.pdbx_description
1 polymer ?
#
loop_
_entity_poly.entity_id
_entity_poly.type
_entity_poly.pdbx_seq_one_letter_code
_entity_poly.pdbx_strand_id
1 'polypeptide(L)'
;MRVINTSQSVKIPEGVTVDAKKREVTVKGPRGVLKRAFKHVQMDIYVLKPSEKYPHGEVKVEKWFGTRKEVACVRTLCTHIRNMITGVTKGYQYKMRSVYAHFPINTVIDAAGKSVEIRNFLGEKHIRHVKMLPG
;
A
#
# COMPACT_ATOMS: atom_id res chain seq x y z
N MET A 1 21.40 -13.63 17.10
CA MET A 1 21.74 -12.28 17.59
C MET A 1 20.49 -11.41 17.54
N ARG A 2 20.10 -10.80 18.67
CA ARG A 2 19.00 -9.82 18.72
C ARG A 2 19.61 -8.43 18.63
N VAL A 3 19.09 -7.60 17.74
CA VAL A 3 19.56 -6.21 17.59
C VAL A 3 18.88 -5.36 18.64
N ILE A 4 19.63 -4.55 19.38
CA ILE A 4 19.12 -3.76 20.52
C ILE A 4 18.00 -2.82 20.07
N ASN A 5 18.23 -2.04 19.01
CA ASN A 5 17.21 -1.21 18.39
C ASN A 5 17.41 -1.23 16.88
N THR A 6 16.33 -1.46 16.14
CA THR A 6 16.26 -1.17 14.70
C THR A 6 15.16 -0.15 14.49
N SER A 7 15.51 0.98 13.90
CA SER A 7 14.55 2.01 13.54
C SER A 7 14.72 2.47 12.09
N GLN A 8 13.61 2.88 11.48
CA GLN A 8 13.60 3.49 10.17
C GLN A 8 12.52 4.57 10.11
N SER A 9 12.79 5.67 9.42
CA SER A 9 11.83 6.76 9.23
C SER A 9 11.31 6.84 7.79
N VAL A 10 10.12 7.44 7.67
CA VAL A 10 9.45 7.77 6.42
C VAL A 10 9.08 9.25 6.46
N LYS A 11 9.56 10.00 5.47
CA LYS A 11 9.26 11.43 5.32
C LYS A 11 7.83 11.64 4.86
N ILE A 12 7.15 12.62 5.44
CA ILE A 12 5.81 13.03 5.03
C ILE A 12 5.97 14.19 4.03
N PRO A 13 5.40 14.09 2.81
CA PRO A 13 5.42 15.20 1.85
C PRO A 13 4.35 16.24 2.16
N GLU A 14 4.42 17.39 1.50
CA GLU A 14 3.46 18.47 1.69
C GLU A 14 2.03 18.05 1.31
N GLY A 15 1.03 18.57 2.04
CA GLY A 15 -0.38 18.27 1.77
C GLY A 15 -0.84 16.86 2.18
N VAL A 16 -0.02 16.13 2.95
CA VAL A 16 -0.36 14.82 3.50
C VAL A 16 -0.33 14.87 5.02
N THR A 17 -1.39 14.40 5.67
CA THR A 17 -1.44 14.25 7.13
C THR A 17 -1.44 12.77 7.50
N VAL A 18 -0.53 12.36 8.38
CA VAL A 18 -0.44 10.97 8.87
C VAL A 18 -0.71 10.91 10.36
N ASP A 19 -1.69 10.10 10.74
CA ASP A 19 -2.03 9.79 12.13
C ASP A 19 -1.68 8.33 12.42
N ALA A 20 -0.99 8.06 13.52
CA ALA A 20 -0.76 6.70 14.02
C ALA A 20 -1.28 6.55 15.45
N LYS A 21 -2.29 5.69 15.65
CA LYS A 21 -2.86 5.39 16.97
C LYS A 21 -3.07 3.89 17.10
N LYS A 22 -2.68 3.27 18.22
CA LYS A 22 -2.90 1.84 18.50
C LYS A 22 -2.41 0.90 17.36
N ARG A 23 -1.27 1.23 16.72
CA ARG A 23 -0.71 0.53 15.54
C ARG A 23 -1.63 0.53 14.31
N GLU A 24 -2.56 1.46 14.25
CA GLU A 24 -3.38 1.76 13.07
C GLU A 24 -2.91 3.09 12.50
N VAL A 25 -2.58 3.08 11.21
CA VAL A 25 -2.07 4.25 10.49
C VAL A 25 -3.17 4.75 9.56
N THR A 26 -3.51 6.01 9.71
CA THR A 26 -4.42 6.74 8.83
C THR A 26 -3.61 7.78 8.06
N VAL A 27 -3.70 7.75 6.74
CA VAL A 27 -3.04 8.70 5.84
C VAL A 27 -4.13 9.43 5.07
N LYS A 28 -4.13 10.77 5.15
CA LYS A 28 -5.04 11.62 4.37
C LYS A 28 -4.22 12.45 3.39
N GLY A 29 -4.74 12.60 2.19
CA GLY A 29 -4.15 13.44 1.15
C GLY A 29 -5.20 13.84 0.12
N PRO A 30 -4.78 14.48 -0.99
CA PRO A 30 -5.70 15.05 -1.98
C PRO A 30 -6.60 14.03 -2.66
N ARG A 31 -6.15 12.78 -2.84
CA ARG A 31 -6.92 11.71 -3.50
C ARG A 31 -7.82 10.90 -2.56
N GLY A 32 -7.80 11.19 -1.25
CA GLY A 32 -8.66 10.51 -0.27
C GLY A 32 -7.94 10.10 1.01
N VAL A 33 -8.55 9.14 1.72
CA VAL A 33 -8.09 8.67 3.03
C VAL A 33 -7.86 7.17 3.01
N LEU A 34 -6.66 6.75 3.39
CA LEU A 34 -6.31 5.34 3.57
C LEU A 34 -6.15 5.02 5.04
N LYS A 35 -6.74 3.91 5.48
CA LYS A 35 -6.59 3.37 6.84
C LYS A 35 -6.05 1.95 6.77
N ARG A 36 -5.02 1.66 7.56
CA ARG A 36 -4.46 0.30 7.65
C ARG A 36 -4.01 -0.02 9.06
N ALA A 37 -4.47 -1.17 9.55
CA ALA A 37 -4.09 -1.71 10.85
C ALA A 37 -2.88 -2.65 10.73
N PHE A 38 -1.84 -2.41 11.53
CA PHE A 38 -0.64 -3.23 11.64
C PHE A 38 -0.58 -4.02 12.96
N LYS A 39 -1.74 -4.40 13.52
CA LYS A 39 -1.85 -5.07 14.83
C LYS A 39 -1.14 -6.42 14.91
N HIS A 40 -0.96 -7.08 13.78
CA HIS A 40 -0.27 -8.37 13.66
C HIS A 40 1.24 -8.27 13.94
N VAL A 41 1.84 -7.08 13.85
CA VAL A 41 3.26 -6.86 14.15
C VAL A 41 3.39 -6.09 15.46
N GLN A 42 4.21 -6.60 16.37
CA GLN A 42 4.54 -5.93 17.63
C GLN A 42 5.70 -4.96 17.42
N MET A 43 5.37 -3.79 16.88
CA MET A 43 6.30 -2.69 16.62
C MET A 43 5.73 -1.36 17.06
N ASP A 44 6.62 -0.45 17.41
CA ASP A 44 6.27 0.89 17.79
C ASP A 44 6.29 1.80 16.56
N ILE A 45 5.23 2.59 16.40
CA ILE A 45 5.05 3.51 15.29
C ILE A 45 4.78 4.88 15.90
N TYR A 46 5.68 5.82 15.62
CA TYR A 46 5.63 7.18 16.12
C TYR A 46 5.51 8.15 14.96
N VAL A 47 4.66 9.16 15.10
CA VAL A 47 4.66 10.33 14.24
C VAL A 47 5.47 11.41 14.94
N LEU A 48 6.66 11.69 14.42
CA LEU A 48 7.55 12.73 14.91
C LEU A 48 7.05 14.09 14.41
N LYS A 49 7.06 15.07 15.32
CA LYS A 49 6.68 16.45 15.00
C LYS A 49 7.64 17.05 13.97
N PRO A 50 7.19 18.08 13.23
CA PRO A 50 8.04 18.85 12.36
C PRO A 50 9.34 19.29 13.04
N SER A 51 10.46 19.12 12.34
CA SER A 51 11.77 19.64 12.76
C SER A 51 12.34 20.49 11.64
N GLU A 52 13.39 21.26 11.92
CA GLU A 52 14.07 22.13 10.95
C GLU A 52 14.52 21.36 9.69
N LYS A 53 14.79 20.06 9.83
CA LYS A 53 15.15 19.15 8.73
C LYS A 53 13.94 18.53 8.01
N TYR A 54 12.79 18.47 8.68
CA TYR A 54 11.56 17.83 8.20
C TYR A 54 10.33 18.70 8.51
N PRO A 55 10.01 19.68 7.65
CA PRO A 55 8.97 20.68 7.92
C PRO A 55 7.55 20.09 8.07
N HIS A 56 7.31 18.89 7.53
CA HIS A 56 5.99 18.23 7.54
C HIS A 56 5.94 16.99 8.45
N GLY A 57 7.00 16.73 9.22
CA GLY A 57 7.12 15.59 10.13
C GLY A 57 7.62 14.29 9.47
N GLU A 58 7.87 13.29 10.30
CA GLU A 58 8.31 11.96 9.87
C GLU A 58 7.56 10.87 10.64
N VAL A 59 7.30 9.73 9.99
CA VAL A 59 6.84 8.52 10.68
C VAL A 59 8.04 7.65 10.98
N LYS A 60 8.34 7.42 12.26
CA LYS A 60 9.39 6.52 12.71
C LYS A 60 8.77 5.18 13.14
N VAL A 61 9.27 4.09 12.57
CA VAL A 61 8.96 2.73 13.00
C VAL A 61 10.19 2.17 13.69
N GLU A 62 10.02 1.65 14.90
CA GLU A 62 11.11 1.04 15.65
C GLU A 62 10.73 -0.29 16.29
N LYS A 63 11.76 -1.12 16.48
CA LYS A 63 11.67 -2.40 17.19
C LYS A 63 12.88 -2.55 18.10
N TRP A 64 12.58 -2.70 19.37
CA TRP A 64 13.56 -3.07 20.40
C TRP A 64 13.75 -4.58 20.45
N PHE A 65 14.99 -5.01 20.63
CA PHE A 65 15.40 -6.41 20.78
C PHE A 65 14.88 -7.35 19.68
N GLY A 66 14.82 -6.85 18.44
CA GLY A 66 14.24 -7.56 17.31
C GLY A 66 15.05 -8.80 16.89
N THR A 67 14.35 -9.89 16.61
CA THR A 67 14.90 -11.04 15.87
C THR A 67 15.06 -10.69 14.39
N ARG A 68 15.85 -11.46 13.64
CA ARG A 68 16.12 -11.19 12.21
C ARG A 68 14.84 -11.01 11.37
N LYS A 69 13.78 -11.78 11.65
CA LYS A 69 12.50 -11.67 10.94
C LYS A 69 11.77 -10.37 11.29
N GLU A 70 11.75 -9.99 12.57
CA GLU A 70 11.12 -8.74 13.01
C GLU A 70 11.88 -7.52 12.50
N VAL A 71 13.21 -7.54 12.48
CA VAL A 71 14.02 -6.46 11.90
C VAL A 71 13.64 -6.22 10.43
N ALA A 72 13.40 -7.28 9.64
CA ALA A 72 12.95 -7.14 8.27
C ALA A 72 11.54 -6.52 8.15
N CYS A 73 10.64 -6.83 9.09
CA CYS A 73 9.29 -6.26 9.11
C CYS A 73 9.28 -4.73 9.29
N VAL A 74 10.29 -4.13 9.94
CA VAL A 74 10.41 -2.67 10.10
C VAL A 74 10.43 -1.99 8.73
N ARG A 75 11.23 -2.55 7.80
CA ARG A 75 11.35 -2.06 6.42
C ARG A 75 10.06 -2.26 5.63
N THR A 76 9.38 -3.39 5.81
CA THR A 76 8.09 -3.67 5.17
C THR A 76 7.03 -2.67 5.60
N LEU A 77 6.93 -2.36 6.89
CA LEU A 77 6.00 -1.37 7.42
C LEU A 77 6.27 0.02 6.86
N CYS A 78 7.53 0.45 6.85
CA CYS A 78 7.93 1.71 6.24
C CYS A 78 7.54 1.77 4.74
N THR A 79 7.68 0.66 4.02
CA THR A 79 7.31 0.56 2.60
C THR A 79 5.80 0.65 2.39
N HIS A 80 5.01 0.01 3.26
CA HIS A 80 3.55 0.17 3.23
C HIS A 80 3.12 1.61 3.50
N ILE A 81 3.77 2.31 4.44
CA ILE A 81 3.47 3.73 4.70
C ILE A 81 3.84 4.61 3.51
N ARG A 82 5.01 4.42 2.90
CA ARG A 82 5.37 5.12 1.64
C ARG A 82 4.36 4.87 0.53
N ASN A 83 3.85 3.65 0.42
CA ASN A 83 2.85 3.31 -0.59
C ASN A 83 1.50 3.98 -0.28
N MET A 84 1.09 4.06 0.99
CA MET A 84 -0.12 4.80 1.36
C MET A 84 0.01 6.29 1.03
N ILE A 85 1.16 6.90 1.34
CA ILE A 85 1.46 8.31 0.99
C ILE A 85 1.41 8.51 -0.54
N THR A 86 2.03 7.62 -1.31
CA THR A 86 2.01 7.69 -2.78
C THR A 86 0.59 7.49 -3.32
N GLY A 87 -0.19 6.61 -2.71
CA GLY A 87 -1.58 6.34 -3.07
C GLY A 87 -2.49 7.57 -2.89
N VAL A 88 -2.37 8.29 -1.77
CA VAL A 88 -3.20 9.49 -1.54
C VAL A 88 -2.73 10.74 -2.29
N THR A 89 -1.48 10.76 -2.77
CA THR A 89 -0.91 11.90 -3.52
C THR A 89 -1.05 11.70 -5.01
N LYS A 90 -0.42 10.65 -5.54
CA LYS A 90 -0.34 10.37 -6.98
C LYS A 90 -1.32 9.30 -7.43
N GLY A 91 -1.72 8.38 -6.54
CA GLY A 91 -2.50 7.20 -6.90
C GLY A 91 -1.69 6.12 -7.62
N TYR A 92 -2.34 5.01 -7.94
CA TYR A 92 -1.72 3.87 -8.64
C TYR A 92 -2.50 3.56 -9.93
N GLN A 93 -1.78 3.28 -11.00
CA GLN A 93 -2.34 2.80 -12.26
C GLN A 93 -1.62 1.54 -12.70
N TYR A 94 -2.37 0.45 -12.87
CA TYR A 94 -1.88 -0.78 -13.48
C TYR A 94 -2.34 -0.83 -14.93
N LYS A 95 -1.38 -0.89 -15.87
CA LYS A 95 -1.65 -1.10 -17.30
C LYS A 95 -1.38 -2.56 -17.64
N MET A 96 -2.40 -3.26 -18.10
CA MET A 96 -2.32 -4.67 -18.51
C MET A 96 -2.61 -4.78 -20.00
N ARG A 97 -1.94 -5.73 -20.67
CA ARG A 97 -2.14 -6.01 -22.09
C ARG A 97 -2.51 -7.47 -22.27
N SER A 98 -3.63 -7.73 -22.93
CA SER A 98 -3.99 -9.08 -23.38
C SER A 98 -3.12 -9.45 -24.58
N VAL A 99 -2.48 -10.62 -24.52
CA VAL A 99 -1.64 -11.16 -25.59
C VAL A 99 -2.23 -12.49 -26.05
N TYR A 100 -2.33 -12.68 -27.37
CA TYR A 100 -2.88 -13.89 -27.97
C TYR A 100 -2.11 -14.26 -29.25
N ALA A 101 -2.19 -15.53 -29.65
CA ALA A 101 -1.68 -16.02 -30.93
C ALA A 101 -2.85 -16.36 -31.89
N HIS A 102 -3.58 -17.44 -31.61
CA HIS A 102 -4.66 -17.92 -32.47
C HIS A 102 -6.06 -17.41 -32.06
N PHE A 103 -6.38 -17.47 -30.76
CA PHE A 103 -7.70 -17.09 -30.25
C PHE A 103 -7.67 -15.68 -29.67
N PRO A 104 -8.32 -14.67 -30.30
CA PRO A 104 -8.34 -13.31 -29.78
C PRO A 104 -9.12 -13.24 -28.46
N ILE A 105 -8.49 -12.68 -27.44
CA ILE A 105 -9.06 -12.54 -26.09
C ILE A 105 -9.92 -11.28 -26.03
N ASN A 106 -11.20 -11.43 -25.69
CA ASN A 106 -12.12 -10.30 -25.53
C ASN A 106 -12.23 -9.94 -24.04
N THR A 107 -11.80 -8.72 -23.69
CA THR A 107 -11.88 -8.17 -22.34
C THR A 107 -13.00 -7.12 -22.30
N VAL A 108 -14.13 -7.44 -21.66
CA VAL A 108 -15.28 -6.53 -21.54
C VAL A 108 -15.31 -5.98 -20.12
N ILE A 109 -15.41 -4.66 -19.98
CA ILE A 109 -15.57 -3.99 -18.69
C ILE A 109 -17.07 -3.76 -18.50
N ASP A 110 -17.60 -4.14 -17.34
CA ASP A 110 -19.00 -3.88 -16.99
C ASP A 110 -19.28 -2.36 -16.97
N ALA A 111 -20.51 -1.94 -17.30
CA ALA A 111 -20.88 -0.52 -17.39
C ALA A 111 -20.67 0.23 -16.06
N ALA A 112 -20.77 -0.47 -14.93
CA ALA A 112 -20.50 0.09 -13.61
C ALA A 112 -19.00 0.16 -13.25
N GLY A 113 -18.10 -0.38 -14.09
CA GLY A 113 -16.65 -0.43 -13.85
C GLY A 113 -16.21 -1.35 -12.69
N LYS A 114 -17.12 -2.18 -12.17
CA LYS A 114 -16.88 -3.02 -10.98
C LYS A 114 -16.43 -4.45 -11.30
N SER A 115 -16.52 -4.86 -12.55
CA SER A 115 -16.10 -6.20 -12.98
C SER A 115 -15.52 -6.16 -14.39
N VAL A 116 -14.68 -7.15 -14.66
CA VAL A 116 -14.11 -7.42 -15.98
C VAL A 116 -14.45 -8.85 -16.35
N GLU A 117 -15.01 -9.02 -17.54
CA GLU A 117 -15.27 -10.32 -18.14
C GLU A 117 -14.21 -10.62 -19.19
N ILE A 118 -13.58 -11.78 -19.08
CA ILE A 118 -12.63 -12.28 -20.07
C ILE A 118 -13.31 -13.43 -20.81
N ARG A 119 -13.47 -13.26 -22.13
CA ARG A 119 -14.09 -14.24 -23.03
C ARG A 119 -13.05 -14.74 -24.03
N ASN A 120 -13.26 -15.97 -24.52
CA ASN A 120 -12.43 -16.61 -25.54
C ASN A 120 -10.94 -16.76 -25.13
N PHE A 121 -10.67 -16.92 -23.83
CA PHE A 121 -9.32 -17.21 -23.36
C PHE A 121 -8.93 -18.61 -23.83
N LEU A 122 -7.87 -18.75 -24.64
CA LEU A 122 -7.43 -20.03 -25.22
C LEU A 122 -8.53 -20.79 -26.02
N GLY A 123 -9.55 -20.11 -26.52
CA GLY A 123 -10.67 -20.76 -27.22
C GLY A 123 -11.72 -21.39 -26.29
N GLU A 124 -11.64 -21.15 -24.98
CA GLU A 124 -12.61 -21.64 -24.01
C GLU A 124 -13.98 -20.95 -24.21
N LYS A 125 -15.07 -21.75 -24.12
CA LYS A 125 -16.44 -21.23 -24.01
C LYS A 125 -16.77 -20.68 -22.61
N HIS A 126 -15.94 -21.00 -21.61
CA HIS A 126 -16.13 -20.55 -20.24
C HIS A 126 -15.78 -19.06 -20.11
N ILE A 127 -16.67 -18.30 -19.47
CA ILE A 127 -16.48 -16.86 -19.23
C ILE A 127 -15.87 -16.66 -17.85
N ARG A 128 -14.75 -15.95 -17.79
CA ARG A 128 -14.07 -15.64 -16.53
C ARG A 128 -14.50 -14.26 -16.04
N HIS A 129 -15.20 -14.23 -14.91
CA HIS A 129 -15.63 -13.00 -14.27
C HIS A 129 -14.65 -12.61 -13.16
N VAL A 130 -14.08 -11.41 -13.26
CA VAL A 130 -13.19 -10.84 -12.25
C VAL A 130 -13.87 -9.64 -11.62
N LYS A 131 -14.24 -9.76 -10.34
CA LYS A 131 -14.82 -8.66 -9.56
C LYS A 131 -13.71 -7.78 -8.98
N MET A 132 -13.81 -6.47 -9.21
CA MET A 132 -12.88 -5.49 -8.66
C MET A 132 -13.13 -5.28 -7.15
N LEU A 133 -12.06 -4.97 -6.43
CA LEU A 133 -12.14 -4.54 -5.04
C LEU A 133 -12.76 -3.12 -4.95
N PRO A 134 -13.40 -2.77 -3.83
CA PRO A 134 -13.84 -1.40 -3.59
C PRO A 134 -12.64 -0.44 -3.58
N GLY A 135 -12.80 0.72 -4.22
CA GLY A 135 -11.78 1.76 -4.38
C GLY A 135 -12.17 3.07 -3.72
#